data_AF-A0AAN8JD61-F1
#
_entry.id   AF-A0AAN8JD61-F1
#
_cell.length_a   1.000
_cell.length_b   1.000
_cell.length_c   1.000
_cell.angle_alpha   90.00
_cell.angle_beta   90.00
_cell.angle_gamma   90.00
#
_symmetry.space_group_name_H-M   'P 1'
#
loop_
_entity.id
_entity.type
_entity.pdbx_description
1 polymer ?
#
loop_
_entity_poly.entity_id
_entity_poly.type
_entity_poly.pdbx_seq_one_letter_code
_entity_poly.pdbx_strand_id
1 'polypeptide(L)'
;MGIPSITIACCLFLQALSRCEASEGSPSPIADDIVREAKSHIGDPKWSRASNYSSGPNTDKYHIFVADVMKEAGGSVPSWYFYGGPIGAGEWGSRWSFYLMFSPSWITVNSPLIGDVIGDGQIVGIMTGPNKTTHAGRRRVVENDWGFRPNQSLAYWRYFPYW
;
A
#
# COMPACT_ATOMS: atom_id res chain seq x y z
N MET A 1 -24.19 -71.70 -3.70
CA MET A 1 -24.95 -70.44 -3.70
C MET A 1 -24.09 -69.39 -3.04
N GLY A 2 -23.79 -68.27 -3.73
CA GLY A 2 -23.05 -67.13 -3.17
C GLY A 2 -22.06 -66.51 -4.15
N ILE A 3 -22.55 -65.56 -4.92
CA ILE A 3 -21.90 -64.72 -5.96
C ILE A 3 -20.84 -63.77 -5.35
N PRO A 4 -19.81 -63.35 -6.12
CA PRO A 4 -18.67 -62.55 -5.63
C PRO A 4 -19.01 -61.07 -5.45
N SER A 5 -18.36 -60.40 -4.49
CA SER A 5 -18.38 -58.94 -4.37
C SER A 5 -17.06 -58.34 -4.85
N ILE A 6 -17.07 -57.95 -6.13
CA ILE A 6 -16.30 -56.82 -6.64
C ILE A 6 -16.83 -55.58 -5.94
N THR A 7 -16.02 -54.91 -5.13
CA THR A 7 -16.35 -53.56 -4.66
C THR A 7 -15.08 -52.73 -4.57
N ILE A 8 -14.90 -51.98 -5.66
CA ILE A 8 -14.47 -50.58 -5.66
C ILE A 8 -12.96 -50.36 -5.47
N ALA A 9 -12.27 -50.54 -6.59
CA ALA A 9 -11.24 -49.61 -7.02
C ALA A 9 -11.82 -48.18 -7.06
N CYS A 10 -11.71 -47.45 -5.95
CA CYS A 10 -11.96 -46.01 -5.89
C CYS A 10 -11.11 -45.38 -4.76
N CYS A 11 -9.81 -45.69 -4.76
CA CYS A 11 -8.83 -45.05 -3.87
C CYS A 11 -7.70 -44.34 -4.65
N LEU A 12 -7.83 -44.19 -5.97
CA LEU A 12 -6.80 -43.54 -6.80
C LEU A 12 -7.34 -42.44 -7.73
N PHE A 13 -8.55 -41.95 -7.48
CA PHE A 13 -9.16 -40.88 -8.28
C PHE A 13 -9.72 -39.71 -7.45
N LEU A 14 -9.11 -39.44 -6.29
CA LEU A 14 -9.44 -38.28 -5.45
C LEU A 14 -8.20 -37.63 -4.81
N GLN A 15 -7.07 -37.64 -5.52
CA GLN A 15 -5.92 -36.76 -5.22
C GLN A 15 -5.62 -35.79 -6.37
N ALA A 16 -6.58 -35.53 -7.26
CA ALA A 16 -6.41 -34.65 -8.41
C ALA A 16 -7.23 -33.35 -8.34
N LEU A 17 -7.90 -33.05 -7.21
CA LEU A 17 -8.70 -31.83 -7.04
C LEU A 17 -8.49 -31.17 -5.66
N SER A 18 -7.25 -31.11 -5.19
CA SER A 18 -6.87 -30.16 -4.14
C SER A 18 -5.70 -29.29 -4.61
N ARG A 19 -5.89 -28.72 -5.81
CA ARG A 19 -5.17 -27.55 -6.31
C ARG A 19 -6.22 -26.49 -6.62
N CYS A 20 -6.79 -25.93 -5.57
CA CYS A 20 -7.51 -24.66 -5.60
C CYS A 20 -7.54 -24.13 -4.16
N GLU A 21 -6.36 -24.06 -3.52
CA GLU A 21 -6.20 -22.98 -2.56
C GLU A 21 -6.17 -21.72 -3.40
N ALA A 22 -7.30 -21.01 -3.37
CA ALA A 22 -7.35 -19.61 -3.74
C ALA A 22 -6.16 -18.94 -3.04
N SER A 23 -5.24 -18.38 -3.82
CA SER A 23 -4.21 -17.50 -3.26
C SER A 23 -4.92 -16.26 -2.73
N GLU A 24 -5.39 -16.33 -1.49
CA GLU A 24 -5.68 -15.14 -0.73
C GLU A 24 -4.37 -14.34 -0.70
N GLY A 25 -4.44 -13.11 -1.21
CA GLY A 25 -3.29 -12.29 -1.54
C GLY A 25 -2.32 -12.14 -0.37
N SER A 26 -1.30 -12.99 -0.33
CA SER A 26 -0.14 -12.79 0.52
C SER A 26 0.46 -11.43 0.13
N PRO A 27 0.69 -10.53 1.10
CA PRO A 27 1.48 -9.33 0.84
C PRO A 27 2.77 -9.75 0.16
N SER A 28 3.17 -9.04 -0.89
CA SER A 28 4.53 -9.18 -1.40
C SER A 28 5.49 -8.87 -0.24
N PRO A 29 6.68 -9.50 -0.15
CA PRO A 29 7.63 -9.21 0.93
C PRO A 29 7.86 -7.70 1.15
N ILE A 30 7.79 -6.92 0.07
CA ILE A 30 7.92 -5.47 0.12
C ILE A 30 6.73 -4.74 0.78
N ALA A 31 5.52 -5.28 0.74
CA ALA A 31 4.38 -4.67 1.45
C ALA A 31 4.59 -4.73 2.97
N ASP A 32 5.16 -5.83 3.48
CA ASP A 32 5.52 -5.95 4.88
C ASP A 32 6.67 -4.99 5.25
N ASP A 33 7.64 -4.81 4.35
CA ASP A 33 8.72 -3.83 4.51
C ASP A 33 8.17 -2.39 4.55
N ILE A 34 7.29 -2.02 3.62
CA ILE A 34 6.63 -0.70 3.58
C ILE A 34 5.90 -0.42 4.90
N VAL A 35 5.16 -1.42 5.42
CA VAL A 35 4.41 -1.29 6.68
C VAL A 35 5.35 -1.17 7.86
N ARG A 36 6.42 -1.97 7.92
CA ARG A 36 7.44 -1.90 8.96
C ARG A 36 8.08 -0.51 9.00
N GLU A 37 8.55 -0.02 7.85
CA GLU A 37 9.19 1.29 7.75
C GLU A 37 8.21 2.41 8.13
N ALA A 38 6.97 2.40 7.60
CA ALA A 38 5.95 3.38 7.97
C ALA A 38 5.72 3.43 9.49
N LYS A 39 5.57 2.26 10.13
CA LYS A 39 5.32 2.17 11.58
C LYS A 39 6.53 2.58 12.41
N SER A 40 7.75 2.32 11.93
CA SER A 40 8.98 2.70 12.64
C SER A 40 9.10 4.21 12.86
N HIS A 41 8.46 5.00 11.99
CA HIS A 41 8.46 6.46 12.06
C HIS A 41 7.33 7.05 12.89
N ILE A 42 6.41 6.26 13.44
CA ILE A 42 5.32 6.79 14.28
C ILE A 42 5.92 7.57 15.45
N GLY A 43 5.52 8.84 15.57
CA GLY A 43 6.07 9.74 16.59
C GLY A 43 7.18 10.67 16.10
N ASP A 44 7.80 10.39 14.94
CA ASP A 44 8.89 11.20 14.40
C ASP A 44 8.38 12.58 13.94
N PRO A 45 8.98 13.70 14.41
CA PRO A 45 8.64 15.04 13.94
C PRO A 45 9.12 15.37 12.53
N LYS A 46 10.07 14.62 11.93
CA LYS A 46 10.76 14.92 10.67
C LYS A 46 9.82 15.35 9.55
N TRP A 47 8.79 14.56 9.26
CA TRP A 47 7.81 14.86 8.20
C TRP A 47 6.61 15.68 8.66
N SER A 48 6.62 16.16 9.90
CA SER A 48 5.49 16.95 10.38
C SER A 48 5.38 18.31 9.69
N ARG A 49 4.18 18.88 9.69
CA ARG A 49 3.95 20.24 9.20
C ARG A 49 4.81 21.28 9.94
N ALA A 50 5.05 21.06 11.24
CA ALA A 50 5.87 21.95 12.07
C ALA A 50 7.38 21.84 11.84
N SER A 51 7.86 20.79 11.17
CA SER A 51 9.28 20.54 10.95
C SER A 51 9.87 21.39 9.81
N ASN A 52 11.15 21.74 9.97
CA ASN A 52 11.95 22.44 8.96
C ASN A 52 12.48 21.52 7.84
N TYR A 53 12.22 20.22 7.90
CA TYR A 53 12.68 19.25 6.90
C TYR A 53 12.12 19.55 5.50
N SER A 54 12.94 19.38 4.45
CA SER A 54 12.55 19.54 3.03
C SER A 54 11.91 20.92 2.73
N SER A 55 10.61 20.99 2.44
CA SER A 55 9.88 22.22 2.09
C SER A 55 9.68 23.22 3.24
N GLY A 56 10.38 23.04 4.38
CA GLY A 56 10.35 23.96 5.52
C GLY A 56 9.10 23.86 6.41
N PRO A 57 8.97 24.71 7.43
CA PRO A 57 7.85 24.67 8.38
C PRO A 57 6.56 25.20 7.75
N ASN A 58 5.42 24.83 8.33
CA ASN A 58 4.05 25.18 7.89
C ASN A 58 3.62 24.59 6.55
N THR A 59 4.43 23.71 5.96
CA THR A 59 4.11 22.98 4.73
C THR A 59 3.81 21.51 5.04
N ASP A 60 2.81 20.96 4.38
CA ASP A 60 2.43 19.57 4.52
C ASP A 60 3.39 18.67 3.73
N LYS A 61 3.86 17.59 4.37
CA LYS A 61 4.92 16.70 3.82
C LYS A 61 4.45 15.26 3.68
N TYR A 62 3.13 15.04 3.55
CA TYR A 62 2.54 13.72 3.42
C TYR A 62 3.17 12.89 2.29
N HIS A 63 3.34 13.51 1.11
CA HIS A 63 3.93 12.85 -0.06
C HIS A 63 5.43 12.58 0.08
N ILE A 64 6.15 13.43 0.83
CA ILE A 64 7.57 13.23 1.15
C ILE A 64 7.74 12.07 2.12
N PHE A 65 6.84 11.96 3.11
CA PHE A 65 6.81 10.83 4.03
C PHE A 65 6.63 9.51 3.28
N VAL A 66 5.64 9.44 2.37
CA VAL A 66 5.44 8.24 1.55
C VAL A 66 6.67 7.94 0.68
N ALA A 67 7.26 8.95 0.04
CA ALA A 67 8.44 8.77 -0.79
C ALA A 67 9.64 8.20 -0.01
N ASP A 68 9.92 8.74 1.17
CA ASP A 68 11.02 8.28 2.03
C ASP A 68 10.77 6.86 2.55
N VAL A 69 9.55 6.56 3.02
CA VAL A 69 9.18 5.20 3.46
C VAL A 69 9.31 4.19 2.33
N MET A 70 8.80 4.52 1.13
CA MET A 70 8.92 3.64 -0.03
C MET A 70 10.39 3.37 -0.37
N LYS A 71 11.24 4.40 -0.32
CA LYS A 71 12.68 4.27 -0.56
C LYS A 71 13.37 3.40 0.48
N GLU A 72 13.04 3.59 1.76
CA GLU A 72 13.61 2.81 2.87
C GLU A 72 13.19 1.34 2.80
N ALA A 73 11.97 1.07 2.32
CA ALA A 73 11.47 -0.28 2.05
C ALA A 73 12.02 -0.90 0.74
N GLY A 74 12.94 -0.22 0.04
CA GLY A 74 13.53 -0.69 -1.22
C GLY A 74 12.64 -0.51 -2.45
N GLY A 75 11.54 0.23 -2.33
CA GLY A 75 10.65 0.60 -3.42
C GLY A 75 11.00 1.94 -4.06
N SER A 76 10.11 2.39 -4.95
CA SER A 76 10.26 3.64 -5.70
C SER A 76 8.93 4.36 -5.88
N VAL A 77 8.98 5.69 -5.94
CA VAL A 77 7.83 6.54 -6.27
C VAL A 77 8.13 7.37 -7.51
N PRO A 78 7.11 7.70 -8.34
CA PRO A 78 7.30 8.65 -9.43
C PRO A 78 7.71 10.04 -8.91
N SER A 79 8.47 10.77 -9.74
CA SER A 79 8.92 12.13 -9.46
C SER A 79 8.46 13.12 -10.52
N TRP A 80 8.34 14.40 -10.16
CA TRP A 80 8.12 15.48 -11.11
C TRP A 80 9.31 15.60 -12.07
N TYR A 81 9.04 15.44 -13.37
CA TYR A 81 10.07 15.43 -14.42
C TYR A 81 10.98 16.68 -14.42
N PHE A 82 10.44 17.85 -14.04
CA PHE A 82 11.17 19.13 -14.09
C PHE A 82 11.64 19.67 -12.72
N TYR A 83 11.12 19.17 -11.60
CA TYR A 83 11.32 19.78 -10.27
C TYR A 83 12.08 18.89 -9.28
N GLY A 84 12.45 17.66 -9.67
CA GLY A 84 13.39 16.82 -8.90
C GLY A 84 12.87 16.29 -7.56
N GLY A 85 11.55 16.27 -7.34
CA GLY A 85 10.92 15.77 -6.10
C GLY A 85 9.79 14.77 -6.36
N PRO A 86 9.32 14.04 -5.34
CA PRO A 86 8.23 13.08 -5.47
C PRO A 86 6.93 13.77 -5.89
N ILE A 87 6.06 13.03 -6.58
CA ILE A 87 4.73 13.52 -6.93
C ILE A 87 3.93 13.94 -5.70
N GLY A 88 3.12 14.98 -5.84
CA GLY A 88 2.35 15.58 -4.75
C GLY A 88 1.10 14.78 -4.36
N ALA A 89 0.47 15.15 -3.25
CA ALA A 89 -0.75 14.51 -2.76
C ALA A 89 -1.91 14.50 -3.79
N GLY A 90 -1.97 15.51 -4.66
CA GLY A 90 -2.95 15.59 -5.76
C GLY A 90 -2.89 14.39 -6.71
N GLU A 91 -1.68 13.91 -7.03
CA GLU A 91 -1.50 12.74 -7.88
C GLU A 91 -1.91 11.46 -7.15
N TRP A 92 -1.50 11.31 -5.88
CA TRP A 92 -1.87 10.15 -5.07
C TRP A 92 -3.38 10.02 -4.83
N GLY A 93 -4.12 11.12 -4.80
CA GLY A 93 -5.58 11.12 -4.68
C GLY A 93 -6.35 10.98 -5.99
N SER A 94 -5.67 11.05 -7.14
CA SER A 94 -6.30 10.89 -8.44
C SER A 94 -6.16 9.45 -8.90
N ARG A 95 -7.27 8.75 -9.12
CA ARG A 95 -7.26 7.40 -9.72
C ARG A 95 -6.73 7.37 -11.16
N TRP A 96 -6.58 8.55 -11.77
CA TRP A 96 -6.13 8.75 -13.15
C TRP A 96 -4.80 9.50 -13.21
N SER A 97 -3.99 9.43 -12.16
CA SER A 97 -2.66 10.05 -12.13
C SER A 97 -1.80 9.51 -13.28
N PHE A 98 -1.39 10.40 -14.17
CA PHE A 98 -0.48 10.05 -15.27
C PHE A 98 0.83 9.47 -14.74
N TYR A 99 1.40 10.05 -13.67
CA TYR A 99 2.67 9.59 -13.11
C TYR A 99 2.60 8.18 -12.53
N LEU A 100 1.48 7.81 -11.91
CA LEU A 100 1.29 6.50 -11.32
C LEU A 100 0.87 5.46 -12.37
N MET A 101 -0.04 5.80 -13.29
CA MET A 101 -0.49 4.88 -14.35
C MET A 101 0.61 4.49 -15.33
N PHE A 102 1.56 5.39 -15.61
CA PHE A 102 2.70 5.12 -16.49
C PHE A 102 3.93 4.61 -15.73
N SER A 103 3.82 4.39 -14.41
CA SER A 103 4.86 3.71 -13.64
C SER A 103 4.61 2.20 -13.65
N PRO A 104 5.58 1.37 -14.09
CA PRO A 104 5.40 -0.08 -14.14
C PRO A 104 5.25 -0.72 -12.76
N SER A 105 5.58 0.01 -11.69
CA SER A 105 5.56 -0.49 -10.31
C SER A 105 4.31 -0.12 -9.53
N TRP A 106 3.35 0.61 -10.12
CA TRP A 106 2.16 1.07 -9.42
C TRP A 106 0.90 0.70 -10.19
N ILE A 107 -0.08 0.15 -9.48
CA ILE A 107 -1.42 -0.08 -10.03
C ILE A 107 -2.48 0.54 -9.12
N THR A 108 -3.53 1.09 -9.72
CA THR A 108 -4.71 1.53 -8.97
C THR A 108 -5.53 0.31 -8.56
N VAL A 109 -6.02 0.29 -7.31
CA VAL A 109 -6.89 -0.79 -6.81
C VAL A 109 -8.23 -0.27 -6.31
N ASN A 110 -9.24 -1.15 -6.24
CA ASN A 110 -10.56 -0.83 -5.68
C ASN A 110 -10.71 -1.29 -4.23
N SER A 111 -10.01 -2.36 -3.87
CA SER A 111 -10.01 -2.94 -2.53
C SER A 111 -8.60 -2.82 -1.95
N PRO A 112 -8.37 -1.82 -1.08
CA PRO A 112 -7.04 -1.61 -0.52
C PRO A 112 -6.66 -2.75 0.42
N LEU A 113 -5.37 -3.06 0.46
CA LEU A 113 -4.74 -3.98 1.39
C LEU A 113 -3.71 -3.22 2.23
N ILE A 114 -3.34 -3.82 3.36
CA ILE A 114 -2.21 -3.35 4.16
C ILE A 114 -0.95 -3.31 3.26
N GLY A 115 -0.22 -2.19 3.32
CA GLY A 115 0.90 -1.87 2.44
C GLY A 115 0.54 -0.93 1.28
N ASP A 116 -0.74 -0.77 0.94
CA ASP A 116 -1.15 0.16 -0.11
C ASP A 116 -1.01 1.62 0.31
N VAL A 117 -0.68 2.48 -0.66
CA VAL A 117 -0.71 3.93 -0.50
C VAL A 117 -2.12 4.43 -0.77
N ILE A 118 -2.63 5.29 0.11
CA ILE A 118 -3.98 5.86 0.02
C ILE A 118 -3.90 7.38 -0.03
N GLY A 119 -4.71 8.02 -0.87
CA GLY A 119 -4.71 9.48 -1.03
C GLY A 119 -6.09 10.06 -1.33
N ASP A 120 -6.36 11.30 -0.90
CA ASP A 120 -7.60 12.04 -1.23
C ASP A 120 -7.36 13.34 -2.02
N GLY A 121 -6.10 13.58 -2.41
CA GLY A 121 -5.67 14.78 -3.14
C GLY A 121 -5.07 15.84 -2.23
N GLN A 122 -5.27 15.75 -0.91
CA GLN A 122 -4.71 16.66 0.10
C GLN A 122 -3.80 15.92 1.07
N ILE A 123 -4.24 14.75 1.53
CA ILE A 123 -3.51 13.88 2.44
C ILE A 123 -3.17 12.59 1.68
N VAL A 124 -1.98 12.06 1.98
CA VAL A 124 -1.55 10.74 1.53
C VAL A 124 -0.91 10.00 2.70
N GLY A 125 -1.13 8.70 2.76
CA GLY A 125 -0.60 7.83 3.81
C GLY A 125 -0.51 6.38 3.34
N ILE A 126 -0.06 5.52 4.26
CA ILE A 126 0.14 4.09 4.01
C ILE A 126 -0.84 3.32 4.90
N MET A 127 -1.62 2.42 4.29
CA MET A 127 -2.49 1.52 5.03
C MET A 127 -1.62 0.54 5.81
N THR A 128 -1.58 0.68 7.13
CA THR A 128 -0.64 0.00 8.04
C THR A 128 -1.32 -1.04 8.93
N GLY A 129 -2.64 -1.09 8.90
CA GLY A 129 -3.45 -2.07 9.61
C GLY A 129 -4.92 -2.02 9.19
N PRO A 130 -5.77 -2.88 9.77
CA PRO A 130 -7.20 -2.85 9.53
C PRO A 130 -7.78 -1.48 9.93
N ASN A 131 -8.29 -0.74 8.96
CA ASN A 131 -8.77 0.63 9.14
C ASN A 131 -7.74 1.57 9.80
N LYS A 132 -6.44 1.36 9.53
CA LYS A 132 -5.34 2.18 10.06
C LYS A 132 -4.46 2.68 8.93
N THR A 133 -4.17 3.98 9.00
CA THR A 133 -3.27 4.67 8.08
C THR A 133 -2.21 5.40 8.87
N THR A 134 -0.96 5.21 8.46
CA THR A 134 0.18 5.97 8.97
C THR A 134 0.52 7.07 7.97
N HIS A 135 0.60 8.30 8.47
CA HIS A 135 0.88 9.47 7.65
C HIS A 135 1.55 10.58 8.46
N ALA A 136 2.18 11.53 7.76
CA ALA A 136 2.68 12.75 8.38
C ALA A 136 1.55 13.52 9.10
N GLY A 137 1.81 14.12 10.25
CA GLY A 137 0.82 14.90 10.98
C GLY A 137 1.28 16.33 11.26
N ARG A 138 0.49 17.07 12.06
CA ARG A 138 0.82 18.46 12.39
C ARG A 138 2.15 18.60 13.15
N ARG A 139 2.43 17.68 14.07
CA ARG A 139 3.63 17.72 14.96
C ARG A 139 4.53 16.49 14.87
N ARG A 140 4.01 15.39 14.33
CA ARG A 140 4.70 14.10 14.23
C ARG A 140 3.96 13.22 13.23
N VAL A 141 4.59 12.14 12.77
CA VAL A 141 3.91 11.03 12.11
C VAL A 141 2.91 10.39 13.08
N VAL A 142 1.73 10.05 12.58
CA VAL A 142 0.63 9.48 13.35
C VAL A 142 0.06 8.26 12.62
N GLU A 143 -0.44 7.31 13.40
CA GLU A 143 -1.31 6.24 12.90
C GLU A 143 -2.73 6.48 13.43
N ASN A 144 -3.72 6.53 12.54
CA ASN A 144 -5.13 6.72 12.90
C ASN A 144 -6.06 6.15 11.82
N ASP A 145 -7.35 6.42 11.92
CA ASP A 145 -8.42 5.95 11.03
C ASP A 145 -8.68 6.83 9.79
N TRP A 146 -7.82 7.83 9.51
CA TRP A 146 -7.93 8.61 8.28
C TRP A 146 -7.84 7.69 7.05
N GLY A 147 -8.70 7.92 6.06
CA GLY A 147 -8.88 7.02 4.92
C GLY A 147 -10.01 6.00 5.13
N PHE A 148 -10.60 5.95 6.31
CA PHE A 148 -11.73 5.06 6.63
C PHE A 148 -12.91 5.81 7.26
N ARG A 149 -12.84 7.15 7.29
CA ARG A 149 -13.91 8.01 7.81
C ARG A 149 -14.93 8.28 6.70
N PRO A 150 -16.21 8.53 7.06
CA PRO A 150 -17.24 8.83 6.06
C PRO A 150 -16.91 10.09 5.25
N ASN A 151 -17.41 10.14 4.01
CA ASN A 151 -17.29 11.27 3.07
C ASN A 151 -15.86 11.58 2.57
N GLN A 152 -14.99 10.58 2.52
CA GLN A 152 -13.67 10.71 1.88
C GLN A 152 -13.71 10.14 0.45
N SER A 153 -13.12 10.85 -0.50
CA SER A 153 -12.92 10.38 -1.87
C SER A 153 -11.48 9.92 -2.03
N LEU A 154 -11.26 8.60 -1.98
CA LEU A 154 -9.93 8.01 -1.90
C LEU A 154 -9.53 7.32 -3.19
N ALA A 155 -8.26 7.43 -3.53
CA ALA A 155 -7.56 6.57 -4.46
C ALA A 155 -6.61 5.65 -3.69
N TYR A 156 -6.47 4.42 -4.20
CA TYR A 156 -5.66 3.38 -3.59
C TYR A 156 -4.66 2.87 -4.62
N TRP A 157 -3.40 2.79 -4.21
CA TRP A 157 -2.28 2.46 -5.07
C TRP A 157 -1.47 1.33 -4.45
N ARG A 158 -1.32 0.25 -5.20
CA ARG A 158 -0.54 -0.91 -4.79
C ARG A 158 0.81 -0.92 -5.49
N TYR A 159 1.86 -1.12 -4.70
CA TYR A 159 3.21 -1.25 -5.21
C TYR A 159 3.52 -2.69 -5.63
N PHE A 160 4.09 -2.85 -6.82
CA PHE A 160 4.67 -4.08 -7.33
C PHE A 160 6.10 -3.79 -7.80
N PRO A 161 7.13 -4.36 -7.17
CA PRO A 161 8.49 -4.15 -7.61
C PRO A 161 8.63 -4.69 -9.03
N TYR A 162 9.09 -3.83 -9.94
CA TYR A 162 9.35 -4.18 -11.33
C TYR A 162 10.88 -4.30 -11.48
N TRP A 163 11.35 -5.51 -11.78
CA TRP A 163 12.76 -5.84 -12.01
C TRP A 163 13.03 -5.98 -13.50
#